data_AF-A0A929S9L6-F1
#
_entry.id   AF-A0A929S9L6-F1
#
_cell.length_a   1.000
_cell.length_b   1.000
_cell.length_c   1.000
_cell.angle_alpha   90.00
_cell.angle_beta   90.00
_cell.angle_gamma   90.00
#
_symmetry.space_group_name_H-M   'P 1'
#
loop_
_entity.id
_entity.type
_entity.pdbx_description
1 polymer ?
#
loop_
_entity_poly.entity_id
_entity_poly.type
_entity_poly.pdbx_seq_one_letter_code
_entity_poly.pdbx_strand_id
1 'polypeptide(L)'
;MSKSCKQNGIRYDPRIKLLQVLIIGVLVFTLTGKKYEVLLFLSVFAYGMISGIYKTCFKFLALYIVLFMVAEISPLFISTTIHYFFLCFITLTLAAINMIRTSEISEVLASLQNMKIPYYINIPLAVILRFFPTLKQDITCIKQGIKTRGIDISFLGFLKHPFKVYEMMLIPMLMRMLCTATELSASVETRGLGVSCKKTSYTEVKFRMLDMLLLVIMMVFYLAIIIMKIKNI
;
A
#
# COMPACT_ATOMS: atom_id res chain seq x y z
N MET A 1 7.96 -14.46 -10.90
CA MET A 1 6.67 -15.12 -11.21
C MET A 1 5.76 -15.05 -9.99
N SER A 2 4.91 -14.01 -9.89
CA SER A 2 3.90 -13.92 -8.84
C SER A 2 2.67 -14.69 -9.29
N LYS A 3 2.19 -15.63 -8.45
CA LYS A 3 0.98 -16.41 -8.69
C LYS A 3 -0.20 -15.47 -8.90
N SER A 4 -0.74 -15.43 -10.12
CA SER A 4 -2.04 -14.84 -10.41
C SER A 4 -3.10 -15.62 -9.62
N CYS A 5 -3.49 -15.09 -8.48
CA CYS A 5 -4.59 -15.63 -7.70
C CYS A 5 -5.86 -15.32 -8.50
N LYS A 6 -6.59 -16.36 -8.93
CA LYS A 6 -7.94 -16.25 -9.51
C LYS A 6 -8.78 -15.28 -8.66
N GLN A 7 -9.02 -14.08 -9.17
CA GLN A 7 -9.79 -13.04 -8.48
C GLN A 7 -11.23 -13.11 -8.97
N ASN A 8 -12.12 -13.60 -8.11
CA ASN A 8 -13.56 -13.63 -8.32
C ASN A 8 -14.20 -12.33 -7.81
N GLY A 9 -13.85 -11.19 -8.42
CA GLY A 9 -14.34 -9.88 -7.99
C GLY A 9 -14.28 -8.83 -9.10
N ILE A 10 -15.04 -7.75 -8.94
CA ILE A 10 -15.00 -6.62 -9.89
C ILE A 10 -13.68 -5.88 -9.68
N ARG A 11 -12.83 -5.87 -10.70
CA ARG A 11 -11.57 -5.12 -10.68
C ARG A 11 -11.88 -3.66 -10.99
N TYR A 12 -11.93 -2.83 -9.95
CA TYR A 12 -12.11 -1.38 -10.04
C TYR A 12 -10.78 -0.63 -9.96
N ASP A 13 -10.77 0.58 -10.51
CA ASP A 13 -9.57 1.37 -10.73
C ASP A 13 -8.72 1.60 -9.45
N PRO A 14 -7.38 1.41 -9.51
CA PRO A 14 -6.49 1.60 -8.36
C PRO A 14 -6.51 3.02 -7.77
N ARG A 15 -6.89 4.03 -8.57
CA ARG A 15 -7.02 5.42 -8.10
C ARG A 15 -8.06 5.55 -7.01
N ILE A 16 -9.19 4.87 -7.17
CA ILE A 16 -10.30 4.92 -6.23
C ILE A 16 -9.88 4.28 -4.91
N LYS A 17 -9.15 3.16 -4.96
CA LYS A 17 -8.59 2.49 -3.77
C LYS A 17 -7.58 3.37 -3.04
N LEU A 18 -6.67 4.01 -3.77
CA LEU A 18 -5.67 4.90 -3.18
C LEU A 18 -6.34 6.12 -2.53
N LEU A 19 -7.30 6.73 -3.23
CA LEU A 19 -8.06 7.87 -2.73
C LEU A 19 -8.91 7.46 -1.51
N GLN A 20 -9.50 6.26 -1.52
CA GLN A 20 -10.20 5.69 -0.38
C GLN A 20 -9.29 5.55 0.84
N VAL A 21 -8.10 4.94 0.70
CA VAL A 21 -7.14 4.79 1.81
C VAL A 21 -6.71 6.15 2.36
N LEU A 22 -6.45 7.13 1.50
CA LEU A 22 -6.05 8.48 1.91
C LEU A 22 -7.17 9.19 2.67
N ILE A 23 -8.40 9.18 2.13
CA ILE A 23 -9.56 9.80 2.77
C ILE A 23 -9.87 9.12 4.11
N ILE A 24 -9.88 7.79 4.19
CA ILE A 24 -10.09 7.08 5.47
C ILE A 24 -9.00 7.45 6.47
N GLY A 25 -7.74 7.50 6.03
CA GLY A 25 -6.63 7.91 6.87
C GLY A 25 -6.89 9.26 7.54
N VAL A 26 -7.37 10.26 6.80
CA VAL A 26 -7.70 11.59 7.36
C VAL A 26 -9.00 11.57 8.17
N LEU A 27 -10.05 10.90 7.68
CA LEU A 27 -11.38 10.91 8.29
C LEU A 27 -11.42 10.16 9.62
N VAL A 28 -10.68 9.07 9.77
CA VAL A 28 -10.67 8.32 11.04
C VAL A 28 -10.04 9.14 12.16
N PHE A 29 -9.00 9.95 11.88
CA PHE A 29 -8.41 10.83 12.90
C PHE A 29 -9.26 12.08 13.18
N THR A 30 -9.92 12.62 12.17
CA THR A 30 -10.70 13.86 12.33
C THR A 30 -12.09 13.61 12.91
N LEU A 31 -12.73 12.48 12.61
CA LEU A 31 -14.10 12.16 13.02
C LEU A 31 -14.10 11.23 14.25
N THR A 32 -13.71 11.74 15.42
CA THR A 32 -13.78 10.98 16.67
C THR A 32 -15.24 10.77 17.11
N GLY A 33 -15.69 9.52 17.11
CA GLY A 33 -17.01 9.15 17.63
C GLY A 33 -17.49 7.77 17.20
N LYS A 34 -18.14 7.03 18.12
CA LYS A 34 -18.55 5.62 17.92
C LYS A 34 -19.32 5.39 16.61
N LYS A 35 -20.28 6.27 16.31
CA LYS A 35 -21.13 6.16 15.11
C LYS A 35 -20.32 6.34 13.82
N TYR A 36 -19.42 7.32 13.79
CA TYR A 36 -18.63 7.66 12.61
C TYR A 36 -17.58 6.60 12.29
N GLU A 37 -16.92 6.04 13.32
CA GLU A 37 -15.95 4.96 13.13
C GLU A 37 -16.59 3.69 12.55
N VAL A 38 -17.77 3.30 13.05
CA VAL A 38 -18.51 2.14 12.51
C VAL A 38 -18.95 2.39 11.06
N LEU A 39 -19.43 3.60 10.74
CA LEU A 39 -19.78 3.99 9.37
C LEU A 39 -18.57 3.94 8.42
N LEU A 40 -17.41 4.43 8.87
CA LEU A 40 -16.16 4.37 8.11
C LEU A 40 -15.74 2.91 7.89
N PHE A 41 -15.74 2.07 8.93
CA PHE A 41 -15.45 0.64 8.80
C PHE A 41 -16.36 -0.07 7.80
N LEU A 42 -17.67 0.19 7.88
CA LEU A 42 -18.67 -0.39 6.98
C LEU A 42 -18.40 -0.03 5.52
N SER A 43 -17.97 1.21 5.25
CA SER A 43 -17.56 1.62 3.91
C SER A 43 -16.38 0.79 3.40
N VAL A 44 -15.31 0.63 4.19
CA VAL A 44 -14.14 -0.16 3.81
C VAL A 44 -14.51 -1.62 3.57
N PHE A 45 -15.38 -2.17 4.44
CA PHE A 45 -15.88 -3.51 4.31
C PHE A 45 -16.66 -3.71 3.00
N ALA A 46 -17.58 -2.79 2.66
CA ALA A 46 -18.35 -2.86 1.41
C ALA A 46 -17.44 -2.84 0.17
N TYR A 47 -16.45 -1.96 0.12
CA TYR A 47 -15.46 -1.92 -0.97
C TYR A 47 -14.57 -3.18 -1.03
N GLY A 48 -14.22 -3.75 0.13
CA GLY A 48 -13.50 -5.03 0.21
C GLY A 48 -14.32 -6.22 -0.31
N MET A 49 -15.62 -6.22 -0.04
CA MET A 49 -16.57 -7.23 -0.54
C MET A 49 -16.76 -7.14 -2.06
N ILE A 50 -16.91 -5.93 -2.60
CA ILE A 50 -16.98 -5.69 -4.07
C ILE A 50 -15.69 -6.18 -4.75
N SER A 51 -14.55 -6.02 -4.07
CA SER A 51 -13.25 -6.45 -4.57
C SER A 51 -13.02 -7.97 -4.56
N GLY A 52 -13.95 -8.76 -4.02
CA GLY A 52 -13.90 -10.23 -4.03
C GLY A 52 -13.02 -10.87 -2.95
N ILE A 53 -12.53 -10.11 -1.95
CA ILE A 53 -11.67 -10.65 -0.87
C ILE A 53 -12.51 -11.05 0.35
N TYR A 54 -13.53 -11.89 0.14
CA TYR A 54 -14.51 -12.25 1.16
C TYR A 54 -13.87 -12.85 2.43
N LYS A 55 -12.92 -13.79 2.26
CA LYS A 55 -12.27 -14.47 3.39
C LYS A 55 -11.52 -13.52 4.33
N THR A 56 -10.90 -12.47 3.78
CA THR A 56 -10.16 -11.49 4.58
C THR A 56 -11.12 -10.51 5.23
N CYS A 57 -12.13 -10.03 4.49
CA CYS A 57 -13.13 -9.11 5.02
C CYS A 57 -13.89 -9.70 6.22
N PHE A 58 -14.32 -10.97 6.15
CA PHE A 58 -15.00 -11.63 7.27
C PHE A 58 -14.12 -11.78 8.52
N LYS A 59 -12.82 -12.06 8.35
CA LYS A 59 -11.88 -12.11 9.49
C LYS A 59 -11.75 -10.76 10.18
N PHE A 60 -11.62 -9.69 9.40
CA PHE A 60 -11.52 -8.32 9.94
C PHE A 60 -12.84 -7.85 10.55
N LEU A 61 -13.99 -8.25 10.00
CA LEU A 61 -15.31 -7.96 10.58
C LEU A 61 -15.49 -8.64 11.94
N ALA A 62 -15.16 -9.93 12.05
CA ALA A 62 -15.21 -10.64 13.33
C ALA A 62 -14.29 -10.00 14.37
N LEU A 63 -13.06 -9.67 13.98
CA LEU A 63 -12.09 -9.00 14.85
C LEU A 63 -12.55 -7.60 15.29
N TYR A 64 -13.16 -6.83 14.39
CA TYR A 64 -13.72 -5.52 14.70
C TYR A 64 -14.88 -5.60 15.71
N ILE A 65 -15.81 -6.55 15.53
CA ILE A 65 -16.94 -6.75 16.45
C ILE A 65 -16.44 -7.14 17.84
N VAL A 66 -15.48 -8.07 17.93
CA VAL A 66 -14.92 -8.50 19.23
C VAL A 66 -14.30 -7.30 19.96
N LEU A 67 -13.52 -6.47 19.28
CA LEU A 67 -12.90 -5.29 19.89
C LEU A 67 -13.91 -4.21 20.26
N PHE A 68 -14.97 -4.05 19.47
CA PHE A 68 -16.06 -3.14 19.78
C PHE A 68 -16.81 -3.57 21.06
N MET A 69 -17.11 -4.87 21.21
CA MET A 69 -17.76 -5.41 22.41
C MET A 69 -16.87 -5.26 23.65
N VAL A 70 -15.57 -5.54 23.52
CA VAL A 70 -14.60 -5.34 24.62
C VAL A 70 -14.55 -3.87 25.06
N ALA A 71 -14.61 -2.94 24.09
CA ALA A 71 -14.62 -1.51 24.38
C ALA A 71 -15.88 -1.05 25.15
N GLU A 72 -17.02 -1.72 24.98
CA GLU A 72 -18.25 -1.42 25.74
C GLU A 72 -18.26 -2.01 27.14
N ILE A 73 -17.59 -3.15 27.36
CA ILE A 73 -17.59 -3.85 28.65
C ILE A 73 -16.61 -3.19 29.64
N SER A 74 -15.55 -2.51 29.19
CA SER A 74 -14.56 -1.89 30.08
C SER A 74 -14.93 -0.43 30.46
N PRO A 75 -15.33 -0.14 31.72
CA PRO A 75 -15.80 1.20 32.11
C PRO A 75 -14.68 2.19 32.47
N LEU A 76 -13.41 1.85 32.27
CA LEU A 76 -12.28 2.74 32.59
C LEU A 76 -12.04 3.75 31.45
N PHE A 77 -12.21 5.04 31.74
CA PHE A 77 -12.03 6.14 30.77
C PHE A 77 -10.66 6.18 30.06
N ILE A 78 -9.60 5.69 30.70
CA ILE A 78 -8.26 5.62 30.08
C ILE A 78 -8.17 4.44 29.09
N SER A 79 -8.92 3.38 29.36
CA SER A 79 -9.02 2.20 28.50
C SER A 79 -9.76 2.55 27.21
N THR A 80 -10.85 3.32 27.27
CA THR A 80 -11.73 3.57 26.12
C THR A 80 -11.00 4.29 24.97
N THR A 81 -10.20 5.32 25.26
CA THR A 81 -9.44 6.05 24.22
C THR A 81 -8.46 5.14 23.48
N ILE A 82 -7.73 4.28 24.21
CA ILE A 82 -6.77 3.34 23.64
C ILE A 82 -7.48 2.31 22.75
N HIS A 83 -8.66 1.83 23.16
CA HIS A 83 -9.46 0.89 22.36
C HIS A 83 -9.94 1.51 21.05
N TYR A 84 -10.36 2.78 21.05
CA TYR A 84 -10.73 3.50 19.82
C TYR A 84 -9.54 3.69 18.87
N PHE A 85 -8.33 3.92 19.40
CA PHE A 85 -7.12 3.91 18.57
C PHE A 85 -6.91 2.56 17.90
N PHE A 86 -7.10 1.44 18.60
CA PHE A 86 -6.98 0.11 17.99
C PHE A 86 -8.02 -0.13 16.88
N LEU A 87 -9.28 0.28 17.08
CA LEU A 87 -10.32 0.20 16.06
C LEU A 87 -9.96 1.02 14.82
N CYS A 88 -9.39 2.23 15.01
CA CYS A 88 -8.84 3.05 13.94
C CYS A 88 -7.76 2.30 13.14
N PHE A 89 -6.76 1.72 13.82
CA PHE A 89 -5.69 0.96 13.16
C PHE A 89 -6.24 -0.21 12.33
N ILE A 90 -7.28 -0.88 12.81
CA ILE A 90 -7.91 -2.00 12.09
C ILE A 90 -8.60 -1.53 10.82
N THR A 91 -9.35 -0.43 10.88
CA THR A 91 -10.01 0.15 9.70
C THR A 91 -8.99 0.52 8.61
N LEU A 92 -7.88 1.15 9.01
CA LEU A 92 -6.81 1.54 8.10
C LEU A 92 -6.08 0.32 7.52
N THR A 93 -5.82 -0.69 8.36
CA THR A 93 -5.16 -1.93 7.94
C THR A 93 -6.01 -2.70 6.93
N LEU A 94 -7.33 -2.78 7.14
CA LEU A 94 -8.24 -3.39 6.18
C LEU A 94 -8.23 -2.65 4.84
N ALA A 95 -8.28 -1.31 4.86
CA ALA A 95 -8.22 -0.49 3.65
C ALA A 95 -6.91 -0.72 2.87
N ALA A 96 -5.77 -0.74 3.58
CA ALA A 96 -4.46 -1.00 2.99
C ALA A 96 -4.35 -2.42 2.40
N ILE A 97 -4.83 -3.44 3.11
CA ILE A 97 -4.83 -4.82 2.61
C ILE A 97 -5.70 -4.96 1.37
N ASN A 98 -6.88 -4.33 1.35
CA ASN A 98 -7.74 -4.29 0.18
C ASN A 98 -6.99 -3.72 -1.03
N MET A 99 -6.29 -2.59 -0.86
CA MET A 99 -5.49 -1.99 -1.92
C MET A 99 -4.37 -2.91 -2.41
N ILE A 100 -3.54 -3.45 -1.50
CA ILE A 100 -2.36 -4.26 -1.84
C ILE A 100 -2.74 -5.58 -2.51
N ARG A 101 -3.83 -6.22 -2.07
CA ARG A 101 -4.24 -7.54 -2.59
C ARG A 101 -4.91 -7.47 -3.96
N THR A 102 -5.50 -6.34 -4.31
CA THR A 102 -6.35 -6.22 -5.51
C THR A 102 -5.80 -5.26 -6.55
N SER A 103 -4.67 -4.62 -6.28
CA SER A 103 -4.03 -3.70 -7.22
C SER A 103 -2.63 -4.18 -7.50
N GLU A 104 -2.27 -4.30 -8.77
CA GLU A 104 -0.89 -4.51 -9.15
C GLU A 104 -0.10 -3.21 -9.06
N ILE A 105 1.19 -3.32 -8.74
CA ILE A 105 2.11 -2.18 -8.63
C ILE A 105 2.15 -1.37 -9.95
N SER A 106 2.10 -2.08 -11.08
CA SER A 106 2.01 -1.52 -12.44
C SER A 106 0.75 -0.68 -12.65
N GLU A 107 -0.39 -1.13 -12.15
CA GLU A 107 -1.67 -0.41 -12.28
C GLU A 107 -1.66 0.85 -11.41
N VAL A 108 -1.12 0.79 -10.19
CA VAL A 108 -0.95 1.96 -9.32
C VAL A 108 -0.05 3.00 -9.98
N LEU A 109 1.07 2.58 -10.58
CA LEU A 109 1.98 3.45 -11.33
C LEU A 109 1.33 4.11 -12.54
N ALA A 110 0.62 3.34 -13.36
CA ALA A 110 -0.10 3.87 -14.51
C ALA A 110 -1.22 4.84 -14.06
N SER A 111 -1.80 4.57 -12.88
CA SER A 111 -2.79 5.45 -12.28
C SER A 111 -2.22 6.80 -11.83
N LEU A 112 -1.00 6.81 -11.26
CA LEU A 112 -0.24 8.02 -10.88
C LEU A 112 0.16 8.85 -12.10
N GLN A 113 0.56 8.18 -13.20
CA GLN A 113 0.86 8.84 -14.48
C GLN A 113 -0.32 9.63 -15.02
N ASN A 114 -1.53 9.07 -14.91
CA ASN A 114 -2.74 9.70 -15.39
C ASN A 114 -3.27 10.80 -14.45
N MET A 115 -2.76 10.91 -13.22
CA MET A 115 -3.14 11.95 -12.25
C MET A 115 -2.41 13.30 -12.50
N LYS A 116 -1.87 13.51 -13.72
CA LYS A 116 -1.07 14.68 -14.13
C LYS A 116 0.15 14.94 -13.25
N ILE A 117 0.70 13.91 -12.60
CA ILE A 117 1.99 14.02 -11.92
C ILE A 117 3.07 14.18 -13.00
N PRO A 118 4.05 15.07 -12.79
CA PRO A 118 5.09 15.29 -13.78
C PRO A 118 5.91 14.02 -14.08
N TYR A 119 6.27 13.86 -15.36
CA TYR A 119 6.97 12.68 -15.86
C TYR A 119 8.33 12.44 -15.17
N TYR A 120 8.99 13.50 -14.71
CA TYR A 120 10.29 13.40 -14.02
C TYR A 120 10.18 12.69 -12.65
N ILE A 121 8.99 12.59 -12.06
CA ILE A 121 8.75 11.83 -10.81
C ILE A 121 8.26 10.42 -11.15
N ASN A 122 7.31 10.31 -12.09
CA ASN A 122 6.65 9.04 -12.39
C ASN A 122 7.59 7.99 -12.98
N ILE A 123 8.53 8.38 -13.84
CA ILE A 123 9.45 7.44 -14.50
C ILE A 123 10.42 6.83 -13.48
N PRO A 124 11.15 7.61 -12.65
CA PRO A 124 11.97 7.05 -11.58
C PRO A 124 11.17 6.21 -10.58
N LEU A 125 9.94 6.60 -10.24
CA LEU A 125 9.08 5.82 -9.35
C LEU A 125 8.74 4.44 -9.95
N ALA A 126 8.41 4.39 -11.24
CA ALA A 126 8.09 3.15 -11.94
C ALA A 126 9.28 2.20 -12.00
N VAL A 127 10.46 2.78 -12.25
CA VAL A 127 11.77 2.14 -12.15
C VAL A 127 11.93 1.55 -10.75
N ILE A 128 11.93 2.36 -9.68
CA ILE A 128 12.18 1.92 -8.30
C ILE A 128 11.28 0.75 -7.91
N LEU A 129 9.99 0.84 -8.19
CA LEU A 129 9.02 -0.19 -7.83
C LEU A 129 9.22 -1.50 -8.60
N ARG A 130 9.75 -1.45 -9.84
CA ARG A 130 10.13 -2.63 -10.61
C ARG A 130 11.52 -3.17 -10.24
N PHE A 131 12.43 -2.32 -9.76
CA PHE A 131 13.74 -2.72 -9.24
C PHE A 131 13.65 -3.35 -7.85
N PHE A 132 12.67 -2.98 -7.03
CA PHE A 132 12.52 -3.50 -5.68
C PHE A 132 12.44 -5.04 -5.58
N PRO A 133 11.68 -5.75 -6.44
CA PRO A 133 11.73 -7.22 -6.52
C PRO A 133 13.12 -7.77 -6.83
N THR A 134 13.86 -7.13 -7.74
CA THR A 134 15.22 -7.55 -8.11
C THR A 134 16.20 -7.29 -6.97
N LEU A 135 16.11 -6.15 -6.30
CA LEU A 135 16.93 -5.84 -5.12
C LEU A 135 16.75 -6.89 -4.02
N LYS A 136 15.53 -7.39 -3.82
CA LYS A 136 15.29 -8.49 -2.87
C LYS A 136 16.01 -9.78 -3.27
N GLN A 137 16.07 -10.08 -4.57
CA GLN A 137 16.82 -11.23 -5.08
C GLN A 137 18.33 -11.05 -4.89
N ASP A 138 18.85 -9.86 -5.18
CA ASP A 138 20.26 -9.53 -4.97
C ASP A 138 20.66 -9.66 -3.49
N ILE A 139 19.84 -9.15 -2.57
CA ILE A 139 20.05 -9.34 -1.12
C ILE A 139 20.09 -10.83 -0.75
N THR A 140 19.19 -11.63 -1.34
CA THR A 140 19.14 -13.07 -1.07
C THR A 140 20.38 -13.78 -1.62
N CYS A 141 20.85 -13.40 -2.81
CA CYS A 141 22.05 -13.94 -3.44
C CYS A 141 23.32 -13.57 -2.64
N ILE A 142 23.45 -12.30 -2.24
CA ILE A 142 24.56 -11.83 -1.39
C ILE A 142 24.54 -12.58 -0.05
N LYS A 143 23.36 -12.73 0.57
CA LYS A 143 23.19 -13.49 1.82
C LYS A 143 23.64 -14.95 1.66
N GLN A 144 23.30 -15.59 0.55
CA GLN A 144 23.75 -16.95 0.24
C GLN A 144 25.27 -17.01 0.01
N GLY A 145 25.86 -16.05 -0.69
CA GLY A 145 27.30 -15.96 -0.93
C GLY A 145 28.14 -15.68 0.33
N ILE A 146 27.60 -14.95 1.30
CA ILE A 146 28.25 -14.77 2.60
C ILE A 146 28.16 -16.08 3.42
N LYS A 147 27.03 -16.80 3.31
CA LYS A 147 26.84 -18.08 3.98
C LYS A 147 27.82 -19.16 3.48
N THR A 148 28.13 -19.19 2.18
CA THR A 148 29.13 -20.14 1.63
C THR A 148 30.55 -19.86 2.13
N ARG A 149 30.85 -18.62 2.55
CA ARG A 149 32.13 -18.24 3.17
C ARG A 149 32.23 -18.61 4.65
N GLY A 150 31.27 -19.38 5.19
CA GLY A 150 31.29 -19.87 6.57
C GLY A 150 30.89 -18.82 7.61
N ILE A 151 30.39 -17.65 7.19
CA ILE A 151 29.89 -16.62 8.10
C ILE A 151 28.39 -16.87 8.28
N ASP A 152 28.03 -17.38 9.46
CA ASP A 152 26.64 -17.57 9.82
C ASP A 152 25.95 -16.22 10.04
N ILE A 153 25.09 -15.86 9.09
CA ILE A 153 24.17 -14.70 9.18
C ILE A 153 22.98 -15.04 10.13
N SER A 154 23.08 -16.14 10.88
CA SER A 154 22.19 -16.48 11.98
C SER A 154 22.39 -15.52 13.15
N PHE A 155 21.39 -15.43 14.03
CA PHE A 155 21.43 -14.58 15.23
C PHE A 155 22.75 -14.69 16.02
N LEU A 156 23.30 -15.91 16.13
CA LEU A 156 24.54 -16.18 16.87
C LEU A 156 25.82 -15.60 16.22
N GLY A 157 25.89 -15.54 14.89
CA GLY A 157 27.04 -14.99 14.17
C GLY A 157 26.98 -13.48 14.02
N PHE A 158 25.75 -12.93 13.89
CA PHE A 158 25.52 -11.48 13.96
C PHE A 158 25.91 -10.91 15.34
N LEU A 159 25.67 -11.65 16.43
CA LEU A 159 26.01 -11.22 17.78
C LEU A 159 27.53 -11.22 18.06
N LYS A 160 28.29 -12.10 17.40
CA LYS A 160 29.75 -12.21 17.60
C LYS A 160 30.52 -11.08 16.92
N HIS A 161 30.18 -10.70 15.69
CA HIS A 161 30.86 -9.62 14.95
C HIS A 161 29.90 -8.86 14.02
N PRO A 162 29.03 -7.98 14.57
CA PRO A 162 27.99 -7.29 13.78
C PRO A 162 28.58 -6.35 12.71
N PHE A 163 29.68 -5.65 13.01
CA PHE A 163 30.33 -4.72 12.09
C PHE A 163 30.85 -5.41 10.82
N LYS A 164 31.49 -6.58 10.97
CA LYS A 164 32.08 -7.31 9.84
C LYS A 164 31.01 -7.89 8.90
N VAL A 165 29.89 -8.33 9.47
CA VAL A 165 28.73 -8.80 8.70
C VAL A 165 28.08 -7.65 7.92
N TYR A 166 27.95 -6.49 8.54
CA TYR A 166 27.40 -5.30 7.90
C TYR A 166 28.27 -4.83 6.73
N GLU A 167 29.58 -4.73 6.92
CA GLU A 167 30.53 -4.32 5.89
C GLU A 167 30.50 -5.28 4.68
N MET A 168 30.53 -6.59 4.93
CA MET A 168 30.51 -7.61 3.88
C MET A 168 29.18 -7.68 3.13
N MET A 169 28.07 -7.25 3.72
CA MET A 169 26.78 -7.19 3.05
C MET A 169 26.60 -5.87 2.30
N LEU A 170 26.98 -4.76 2.91
CA LEU A 170 26.70 -3.42 2.41
C LEU A 170 27.60 -3.05 1.23
N ILE A 171 28.91 -3.31 1.28
CA ILE A 171 29.83 -2.93 0.21
C ILE A 171 29.43 -3.57 -1.14
N PRO A 172 29.21 -4.90 -1.24
CA PRO A 172 28.79 -5.51 -2.50
C PRO A 172 27.41 -5.04 -2.97
N MET A 173 26.50 -4.79 -2.04
CA MET A 173 25.16 -4.29 -2.34
C MET A 173 25.23 -2.88 -2.93
N LEU A 174 26.00 -1.98 -2.33
CA LEU A 174 26.22 -0.62 -2.85
C LEU A 174 26.84 -0.67 -4.25
N MET A 175 27.90 -1.46 -4.45
CA MET A 175 28.53 -1.59 -5.76
C MET A 175 27.54 -2.10 -6.81
N ARG A 176 26.71 -3.11 -6.48
CA ARG A 176 25.70 -3.64 -7.39
C ARG A 176 24.63 -2.59 -7.75
N MET A 177 24.17 -1.83 -6.76
CA MET A 177 23.19 -0.76 -6.97
C MET A 177 23.75 0.38 -7.81
N LEU A 178 25.00 0.80 -7.57
CA LEU A 178 25.69 1.83 -8.36
C LEU A 178 25.86 1.39 -9.81
N CYS A 179 26.36 0.18 -10.07
CA CYS A 179 26.49 -0.34 -11.43
C CYS A 179 25.12 -0.36 -12.14
N THR A 180 24.09 -0.88 -11.49
CA THR A 180 22.73 -0.94 -12.05
C THR A 180 22.18 0.46 -12.36
N ALA A 181 22.45 1.44 -11.50
CA ALA A 181 22.05 2.83 -11.72
C ALA A 181 22.77 3.44 -12.93
N THR A 182 24.08 3.18 -13.09
CA THR A 182 24.84 3.66 -14.26
C THR A 182 24.39 3.01 -15.55
N GLU A 183 24.13 1.71 -15.56
CA GLU A 183 23.59 0.97 -16.71
C GLU A 183 22.21 1.48 -17.10
N LEU A 184 21.34 1.72 -16.11
CA LEU A 184 20.01 2.29 -16.34
C LEU A 184 20.09 3.71 -16.90
N SER A 185 20.98 4.56 -16.36
CA SER A 185 21.19 5.93 -16.83
C SER A 185 21.63 5.94 -18.30
N ALA A 186 22.64 5.13 -18.66
CA ALA A 186 23.10 4.99 -20.03
C ALA A 186 21.99 4.42 -20.95
N SER A 187 21.19 3.46 -20.47
CA SER A 187 20.05 2.92 -21.24
C SER A 187 18.93 3.93 -21.46
N VAL A 188 18.68 4.81 -20.48
CA VAL A 188 17.67 5.87 -20.54
C VAL A 188 18.10 6.98 -21.50
N GLU A 189 19.38 7.34 -21.49
CA GLU A 189 19.99 8.33 -22.39
C GLU A 189 19.99 7.84 -23.84
N THR A 190 20.41 6.60 -24.09
CA THR A 190 20.40 5.99 -25.44
C THR A 190 18.99 5.83 -26.02
N ARG A 191 17.96 5.70 -25.17
CA ARG A 191 16.54 5.69 -25.58
C ARG A 191 15.94 7.08 -25.79
N GLY A 192 16.72 8.15 -25.63
CA GLY A 192 16.27 9.52 -25.87
C GLY A 192 15.25 10.04 -24.85
N LEU A 193 15.26 9.54 -23.60
CA LEU A 193 14.30 9.98 -22.58
C LEU A 193 14.47 11.47 -22.21
N GLY A 194 15.67 12.01 -22.41
CA GLY A 194 16.01 13.43 -22.22
C GLY A 194 15.46 14.37 -23.31
N VAL A 195 14.89 13.85 -24.40
CA VAL A 195 14.33 14.68 -25.48
C VAL A 195 13.02 15.33 -25.01
N SER A 196 12.85 16.62 -25.31
CA SER A 196 11.68 17.45 -24.93
C SER A 196 10.38 17.14 -25.70
N CYS A 197 10.26 15.95 -26.28
CA CYS A 197 9.07 15.51 -27.00
C CYS A 197 7.93 15.09 -26.06
N LYS A 198 6.69 15.12 -26.56
CA LYS A 198 5.51 14.63 -25.86
C LYS A 198 5.64 13.11 -25.65
N LYS A 199 5.95 12.70 -24.42
CA LYS A 199 6.06 11.29 -24.02
C LYS A 199 4.67 10.65 -23.98
N THR A 200 4.52 9.48 -24.58
CA THR A 200 3.29 8.66 -24.55
C THR A 200 3.44 7.51 -23.56
N SER A 201 2.35 7.08 -22.93
CA SER A 201 2.35 5.92 -22.03
C SER A 201 1.78 4.70 -22.77
N TYR A 202 2.44 3.55 -22.63
CA TYR A 202 2.01 2.29 -23.25
C TYR A 202 0.85 1.62 -22.50
N THR A 203 0.71 1.88 -21.19
CA THR A 203 -0.29 1.24 -20.34
C THR A 203 -1.52 2.15 -20.21
N GLU A 204 -2.55 1.89 -21.00
CA GLU A 204 -3.82 2.62 -20.90
C GLU A 204 -4.67 2.10 -19.73
N VAL A 205 -4.73 2.87 -18.64
CA VAL A 205 -5.74 2.67 -17.60
C VAL A 205 -7.03 3.36 -18.06
N LYS A 206 -7.93 2.57 -18.66
CA LYS A 206 -9.23 3.06 -19.14
C LYS A 206 -10.19 3.16 -17.95
N PHE A 207 -10.61 4.39 -17.67
CA PHE A 207 -11.62 4.69 -16.66
C PHE A 207 -12.96 4.13 -17.14
N ARG A 208 -13.49 3.09 -16.49
CA ARG A 208 -14.78 2.51 -16.88
C ARG A 208 -15.92 3.30 -16.24
N MET A 209 -17.11 3.30 -16.85
CA MET A 209 -18.30 3.94 -16.28
C MET A 209 -18.65 3.41 -14.87
N LEU A 210 -18.33 2.14 -14.59
CA LEU A 210 -18.48 1.54 -13.26
C LEU A 210 -17.53 2.18 -12.23
N ASP A 211 -16.31 2.54 -12.63
CA ASP A 211 -15.34 3.22 -11.76
C ASP A 211 -15.82 4.63 -11.40
N MET A 212 -16.41 5.34 -12.37
CA MET A 212 -17.03 6.65 -12.13
C MET A 212 -18.18 6.55 -11.12
N LEU A 213 -19.07 5.57 -11.29
CA LEU A 213 -20.19 5.36 -10.36
C LEU A 213 -19.69 5.06 -8.94
N LEU A 214 -18.71 4.17 -8.79
CA LEU A 214 -18.11 3.85 -7.50
C LEU A 214 -17.47 5.07 -6.85
N LEU A 215 -16.73 5.88 -7.62
CA LEU A 215 -16.11 7.11 -7.11
C LEU A 215 -17.17 8.10 -6.59
N VAL A 216 -18.24 8.33 -7.35
CA VAL A 216 -19.32 9.25 -6.96
C VAL A 216 -19.99 8.77 -5.67
N ILE A 217 -20.35 7.48 -5.59
CA ILE A 217 -20.94 6.89 -4.38
C ILE A 217 -20.00 7.07 -3.18
N MET A 218 -18.71 6.84 -3.36
CA MET A 218 -17.70 7.02 -2.31
C MET A 218 -17.66 8.46 -1.80
N MET A 219 -17.60 9.43 -2.70
CA MET A 219 -17.50 10.85 -2.35
C MET A 219 -18.77 11.35 -1.66
N VAL A 220 -19.94 10.97 -2.16
CA VAL A 220 -21.23 11.33 -1.54
C VAL A 220 -21.33 10.77 -0.12
N PHE A 221 -20.92 9.51 0.08
CA PHE A 221 -20.95 8.88 1.39
C PHE A 221 -20.04 9.60 2.41
N TYR A 222 -18.79 9.90 2.04
CA TYR A 222 -17.89 10.64 2.94
C TYR A 222 -18.35 12.06 3.21
N LEU A 223 -18.87 12.77 2.21
CA LEU A 223 -19.45 14.11 2.41
C LEU A 223 -20.65 14.07 3.36
N ALA A 224 -21.54 13.08 3.22
CA ALA A 224 -22.68 12.91 4.11
C ALA A 224 -22.25 12.69 5.57
N ILE A 225 -21.20 11.90 5.81
CA ILE A 225 -20.62 11.69 7.14
C ILE A 225 -20.09 13.00 7.72
N ILE A 226 -19.35 13.78 6.93
CA ILE A 226 -18.79 15.07 7.36
C ILE A 226 -19.92 16.04 7.73
N ILE A 227 -20.96 16.15 6.89
CA ILE A 227 -22.12 17.01 7.14
C ILE A 227 -22.87 16.56 8.40
N MET A 228 -23.06 15.25 8.60
CA MET A 228 -23.67 14.71 9.82
C MET A 228 -22.87 15.06 11.06
N LYS A 229 -21.53 15.12 10.98
CA LYS A 229 -20.72 15.58 12.11
C LYS A 229 -20.92 17.07 12.38
N ILE A 230 -20.90 17.91 11.34
CA ILE A 230 -21.09 19.36 11.48
C ILE A 230 -22.46 19.68 12.08
N LYS A 231 -23.52 18.97 11.68
CA LYS A 231 -24.89 19.20 12.19
C LYS A 231 -25.10 18.71 13.63
N ASN A 232 -24.25 17.82 14.12
CA ASN A 232 -24.35 17.20 15.45
C ASN A 232 -23.34 17.79 16.46
N ILE A 233 -22.60 18.83 16.06
CA ILE A 233 -21.81 19.73 16.91
C ILE A 233 -22.71 20.90 17.28
#